data_AF-A0A7Y1UEX4-F1
#
_entry.id   AF-A0A7Y1UEX4-F1
#
_cell.length_a   1.000
_cell.length_b   1.000
_cell.length_c   1.000
_cell.angle_alpha   90.00
_cell.angle_beta   90.00
_cell.angle_gamma   90.00
#
_symmetry.space_group_name_H-M   'P 1'
#
loop_
_entity.id
_entity.type
_entity.pdbx_description
1 polymer ?
#
loop_
_entity_poly.entity_id
_entity_poly.type
_entity_poly.pdbx_seq_one_letter_code
_entity_poly.pdbx_strand_id
1 'polypeptide(L)'
;MRHSPRFLVALVAMVSCAPVHAGITYSGVQDITIPADFNGIYLDLTNPDNATQFTTSTTGAGGWDINLFFGGGAVGTSSTFLPVTDAAATNANILNVGPQFANTIDGTEDYPSGFSGSTGHMTSTGETGKFTSGVEGYIGFRLNPSSENYNGWMRVTLKDDGSTGVIHDWAWDSMGGSILVGLIPEPSAAGVAGFLLLTCALVQRRRRVSRA
;
A
#
# COMPACT_ATOMS: atom_id res chain seq x y z
N MET A 1 -54.75 38.59 -22.68
CA MET A 1 -53.30 38.86 -22.50
C MET A 1 -52.83 37.98 -21.35
N ARG A 2 -52.34 36.74 -21.58
CA ARG A 2 -50.92 36.38 -21.85
C ARG A 2 -49.93 37.16 -20.97
N HIS A 3 -49.32 36.51 -19.98
CA HIS A 3 -47.92 36.01 -20.01
C HIS A 3 -47.53 35.35 -18.66
N SER A 4 -46.91 34.17 -18.73
CA SER A 4 -46.07 33.53 -17.70
C SER A 4 -44.60 33.76 -18.13
N PRO A 5 -43.58 33.92 -17.25
CA PRO A 5 -42.86 32.76 -16.72
C PRO A 5 -42.19 32.88 -15.31
N ARG A 6 -42.16 31.72 -14.63
CA ARG A 6 -41.08 31.09 -13.83
C ARG A 6 -39.88 31.93 -13.37
N PHE A 7 -39.53 31.82 -12.08
CA PHE A 7 -38.12 31.82 -11.65
C PHE A 7 -37.77 30.60 -10.79
N LEU A 8 -36.72 29.94 -11.25
CA LEU A 8 -36.07 28.74 -10.74
C LEU A 8 -35.15 29.17 -9.58
N VAL A 9 -35.29 28.61 -8.38
CA VAL A 9 -34.23 28.71 -7.37
C VAL A 9 -33.33 27.49 -7.54
N ALA A 10 -32.20 27.69 -8.22
CA ALA A 10 -31.11 26.73 -8.27
C ALA A 10 -30.28 26.91 -6.99
N LEU A 11 -30.40 25.97 -6.05
CA LEU A 11 -29.48 25.86 -4.92
C LEU A 11 -28.17 25.28 -5.46
N VAL A 12 -27.16 26.12 -5.67
CA VAL A 12 -25.80 25.69 -5.96
C VAL A 12 -25.19 25.21 -4.64
N ALA A 13 -25.09 23.89 -4.47
CA ALA A 13 -24.25 23.32 -3.43
C ALA A 13 -22.79 23.49 -3.87
N MET A 14 -22.09 24.48 -3.28
CA MET A 14 -20.64 24.52 -3.36
C MET A 14 -20.10 23.36 -2.52
N VAL A 15 -19.87 22.23 -3.17
CA VAL A 15 -18.96 21.20 -2.63
C VAL A 15 -17.57 21.79 -2.78
N SER A 16 -16.99 22.25 -1.68
CA SER A 16 -15.56 22.55 -1.61
C SER A 16 -14.81 21.25 -1.89
N CYS A 17 -14.34 21.08 -3.12
CA CYS A 17 -13.41 20.03 -3.49
C CYS A 17 -12.07 20.42 -2.85
N ALA A 18 -11.78 19.94 -1.64
CA ALA A 18 -10.40 19.86 -1.19
C ALA A 18 -9.61 19.05 -2.24
N PRO A 19 -8.32 19.32 -2.47
CA PRO A 19 -7.54 18.48 -3.37
C PRO A 19 -7.68 17.03 -2.90
N VAL A 20 -8.23 16.19 -3.77
CA VAL A 20 -8.16 14.73 -3.65
C VAL A 20 -6.66 14.41 -3.72
N HIS A 21 -6.06 14.16 -2.56
CA HIS A 21 -4.72 13.60 -2.46
C HIS A 21 -4.81 12.26 -1.73
N ALA A 22 -5.17 11.24 -2.50
CA ALA A 22 -5.02 9.85 -2.09
C ALA A 22 -5.02 8.98 -3.35
N GLY A 23 -3.93 9.01 -4.11
CA GLY A 23 -3.63 7.96 -5.08
C GLY A 23 -2.98 6.82 -4.34
N ILE A 24 -3.71 6.12 -3.46
CA ILE A 24 -3.15 4.95 -2.80
C ILE A 24 -3.42 3.75 -3.70
N THR A 25 -2.37 3.07 -4.13
CA THR A 25 -2.48 1.77 -4.78
C THR A 25 -2.45 0.71 -3.70
N TYR A 26 -3.45 -0.17 -3.70
CA TYR A 26 -3.54 -1.31 -2.78
C TYR A 26 -3.56 -2.60 -3.58
N SER A 27 -2.77 -3.58 -3.15
CA SER A 27 -2.74 -4.89 -3.81
C SER A 27 -4.05 -5.65 -3.70
N GLY A 28 -4.85 -5.40 -2.65
CA GLY A 28 -5.80 -6.40 -2.17
C GLY A 28 -5.09 -7.50 -1.36
N VAL A 29 -5.85 -8.30 -0.61
CA VAL A 29 -5.30 -9.47 0.11
C VAL A 29 -4.81 -10.49 -0.90
N GLN A 30 -3.55 -10.92 -0.72
CA GLN A 30 -2.85 -11.87 -1.59
C GLN A 30 -2.54 -13.20 -0.88
N ASP A 31 -2.13 -13.16 0.40
CA ASP A 31 -1.76 -14.33 1.20
C ASP A 31 -0.76 -15.28 0.50
N ILE A 32 0.34 -14.70 0.01
CA ILE A 32 1.40 -15.44 -0.69
C ILE A 32 2.30 -16.13 0.34
N THR A 33 2.45 -17.45 0.22
CA THR A 33 3.30 -18.24 1.12
C THR A 33 4.77 -18.04 0.77
N ILE A 34 5.59 -17.75 1.79
CA ILE A 34 7.04 -17.67 1.69
C ILE A 34 7.61 -19.07 2.00
N PRO A 35 8.28 -19.74 1.04
CA PRO A 35 8.91 -21.03 1.28
C PRO A 35 9.93 -20.97 2.42
N ALA A 36 10.06 -22.07 3.15
CA ALA A 36 11.05 -22.22 4.21
C ALA A 36 12.44 -22.65 3.69
N ASP A 37 12.73 -22.40 2.41
CA ASP A 37 13.92 -22.86 1.70
C ASP A 37 14.56 -21.75 0.84
N PHE A 38 15.53 -22.15 0.00
CA PHE A 38 16.29 -21.24 -0.87
C PHE A 38 15.52 -20.74 -2.10
N ASN A 39 14.34 -21.28 -2.42
CA ASN A 39 13.62 -20.87 -3.63
C ASN A 39 13.11 -19.42 -3.50
N GLY A 40 12.73 -19.00 -2.30
CA GLY A 40 12.25 -17.65 -2.02
C GLY A 40 11.01 -17.22 -2.82
N ILE A 41 10.60 -15.96 -2.64
CA ILE A 41 9.53 -15.31 -3.40
C ILE A 41 10.07 -13.99 -3.94
N TYR A 42 10.25 -13.91 -5.25
CA TYR A 42 10.62 -12.69 -5.97
C TYR A 42 9.35 -11.95 -6.35
N LEU A 43 9.09 -10.82 -5.69
CA LEU A 43 7.99 -9.90 -5.99
C LEU A 43 8.50 -8.74 -6.85
N ASP A 44 7.79 -8.46 -7.94
CA ASP A 44 7.92 -7.23 -8.72
C ASP A 44 6.66 -6.39 -8.50
N LEU A 45 6.80 -5.25 -7.82
CA LEU A 45 5.77 -4.25 -7.55
C LEU A 45 5.79 -3.10 -8.57
N THR A 46 6.78 -3.06 -9.45
CA THR A 46 7.07 -1.94 -10.36
C THR A 46 6.83 -2.30 -11.82
N ASN A 47 6.09 -3.39 -12.08
CA ASN A 47 5.79 -3.87 -13.42
C ASN A 47 5.46 -2.70 -14.37
N PRO A 48 6.31 -2.46 -15.39
CA PRO A 48 6.22 -1.27 -16.24
C PRO A 48 4.96 -1.26 -17.12
N ASP A 49 4.35 -2.43 -17.35
CA ASP A 49 3.13 -2.54 -18.14
C ASP A 49 1.87 -2.16 -17.33
N ASN A 50 1.93 -2.33 -16.01
CA ASN A 50 0.86 -1.95 -15.10
C ASN A 50 1.36 -1.87 -13.65
N ALA A 51 1.53 -0.66 -13.12
CA ALA A 51 1.96 -0.43 -11.74
C ALA A 51 0.98 -0.99 -10.68
N THR A 52 -0.26 -1.35 -11.03
CA THR A 52 -1.18 -2.00 -10.09
C THR A 52 -1.10 -3.53 -10.14
N GLN A 53 -0.29 -4.09 -11.04
CA GLN A 53 -0.10 -5.52 -11.20
C GLN A 53 1.29 -5.91 -10.69
N PHE A 54 1.38 -7.06 -10.04
CA PHE A 54 2.64 -7.60 -9.54
C PHE A 54 2.90 -8.99 -10.12
N THR A 55 4.17 -9.39 -10.12
CA THR A 55 4.59 -10.75 -10.52
C THR A 55 5.25 -11.45 -9.33
N THR A 56 4.93 -12.72 -9.13
CA THR A 56 5.57 -13.58 -8.13
C THR A 56 6.31 -14.71 -8.82
N SER A 57 7.58 -14.94 -8.47
CA SER A 57 8.35 -16.10 -8.95
C SER A 57 9.11 -16.78 -7.82
N THR A 58 9.40 -18.07 -7.97
CA THR A 58 10.30 -18.85 -7.09
C THR A 58 11.65 -19.14 -7.74
N THR A 59 11.84 -18.69 -8.98
CA THR A 59 13.12 -18.70 -9.68
C THR A 59 13.38 -17.25 -10.10
N GLY A 60 14.57 -16.72 -9.81
CA GLY A 60 14.87 -15.30 -9.99
C GLY A 60 14.40 -14.78 -11.35
N ALA A 61 13.40 -13.89 -11.34
CA ALA A 61 12.89 -13.22 -12.52
C ALA A 61 13.71 -11.95 -12.79
N GLY A 62 13.68 -11.42 -14.01
CA GLY A 62 14.15 -10.05 -14.25
C GLY A 62 13.17 -9.04 -13.64
N GLY A 63 13.67 -7.94 -13.08
CA GLY A 63 12.82 -6.84 -12.61
C GLY A 63 12.19 -7.01 -11.22
N TRP A 64 12.70 -7.90 -10.37
CA TRP A 64 12.18 -8.03 -8.99
C TRP A 64 12.57 -6.85 -8.10
N ASP A 65 11.70 -6.56 -7.13
CA ASP A 65 11.84 -5.51 -6.13
C ASP A 65 12.28 -6.05 -4.77
N ILE A 66 11.59 -7.09 -4.30
CA ILE A 66 11.88 -7.74 -3.02
C ILE A 66 11.90 -9.25 -3.18
N ASN A 67 12.78 -9.90 -2.42
CA ASN A 67 12.83 -11.34 -2.30
C ASN A 67 12.87 -11.79 -0.84
N LEU A 68 11.95 -12.66 -0.44
CA LEU A 68 11.90 -13.25 0.90
C LEU A 68 12.18 -14.75 0.84
N PHE A 69 13.11 -15.22 1.67
CA PHE A 69 13.53 -16.64 1.78
C PHE A 69 13.35 -17.16 3.20
N PHE A 70 13.36 -18.48 3.37
CA PHE A 70 13.34 -19.13 4.69
C PHE A 70 12.21 -18.64 5.60
N GLY A 71 10.98 -18.60 5.08
CA GLY A 71 9.83 -18.09 5.82
C GLY A 71 9.86 -16.57 6.07
N GLY A 72 10.82 -15.87 5.46
CA GLY A 72 11.04 -14.44 5.63
C GLY A 72 12.27 -14.09 6.47
N GLY A 73 12.94 -15.06 7.10
CA GLY A 73 14.12 -14.79 7.92
C GLY A 73 15.33 -14.22 7.17
N ALA A 74 15.34 -14.32 5.84
CA ALA A 74 16.26 -13.58 4.98
C ALA A 74 15.48 -12.81 3.92
N VAL A 75 15.86 -11.55 3.72
CA VAL A 75 15.26 -10.67 2.71
C VAL A 75 16.37 -10.10 1.82
N GLY A 76 16.15 -10.07 0.51
CA GLY A 76 16.93 -9.31 -0.46
C GLY A 76 16.07 -8.22 -1.08
N THR A 77 16.63 -7.06 -1.39
CA THR A 77 15.91 -5.95 -2.04
C THR A 77 16.72 -5.39 -3.20
N SER A 78 16.01 -4.93 -4.22
CA SER A 78 16.60 -4.28 -5.39
C SER A 78 16.92 -2.81 -5.12
N SER A 79 17.47 -2.10 -6.09
CA SER A 79 17.61 -0.64 -6.04
C SER A 79 16.29 0.12 -6.24
N THR A 80 15.24 -0.54 -6.70
CA THR A 80 13.90 0.04 -6.90
C THR A 80 12.98 -0.15 -5.70
N PHE A 81 13.39 -0.96 -4.71
CA PHE A 81 12.69 -1.15 -3.45
C PHE A 81 13.66 -0.96 -2.27
N LEU A 82 13.50 0.13 -1.55
CA LEU A 82 14.33 0.45 -0.39
C LEU A 82 13.50 0.26 0.89
N PRO A 83 13.76 -0.78 1.71
CA PRO A 83 13.05 -0.95 2.96
C PRO A 83 13.49 0.10 3.99
N VAL A 84 12.61 0.39 4.94
CA VAL A 84 12.95 1.17 6.15
C VAL A 84 13.85 0.33 7.04
N THR A 85 15.00 0.87 7.42
CA THR A 85 16.04 0.15 8.16
C THR A 85 16.47 0.87 9.44
N ASP A 86 17.25 0.20 10.30
CA ASP A 86 17.81 0.76 11.54
C ASP A 86 19.02 1.69 11.34
N ALA A 87 19.50 1.80 10.11
CA ALA A 87 20.49 2.76 9.66
C ALA A 87 20.42 2.91 8.12
N ALA A 88 20.80 4.07 7.58
CA ALA A 88 20.94 4.28 6.14
C ALA A 88 22.20 3.60 5.57
N ALA A 89 22.27 2.27 5.66
CA ALA A 89 23.40 1.46 5.24
C ALA A 89 22.95 0.19 4.49
N THR A 90 23.79 -0.28 3.56
CA THR A 90 23.59 -1.58 2.91
C THR A 90 23.66 -2.69 3.97
N ASN A 91 22.73 -3.64 3.88
CA ASN A 91 22.56 -4.75 4.82
C ASN A 91 22.18 -4.36 6.25
N ALA A 92 21.70 -3.13 6.47
CA ALA A 92 21.06 -2.74 7.72
C ALA A 92 19.81 -3.59 8.01
N ASN A 93 19.37 -3.66 9.26
CA ASN A 93 18.23 -4.48 9.60
C ASN A 93 16.94 -3.79 9.16
N ILE A 94 16.09 -4.52 8.43
CA ILE A 94 14.74 -4.06 8.13
C ILE A 94 13.97 -3.92 9.45
N LEU A 95 13.27 -2.79 9.59
CA LEU A 95 12.46 -2.53 10.77
C LEU A 95 11.03 -3.03 10.57
N ASN A 96 10.47 -3.61 11.63
CA ASN A 96 9.02 -3.81 11.74
C ASN A 96 8.37 -2.47 12.11
N VAL A 97 7.72 -1.84 11.14
CA VAL A 97 7.10 -0.51 11.27
C VAL A 97 5.62 -0.57 11.66
N GLY A 98 5.14 -1.70 12.19
CA GLY A 98 3.73 -1.97 12.43
C GLY A 98 2.94 -0.87 13.19
N PRO A 99 1.60 -0.93 13.12
CA PRO A 99 0.70 0.14 13.56
C PRO A 99 0.74 0.44 15.07
N GLN A 100 1.44 -0.38 15.86
CA GLN A 100 1.69 -0.15 17.28
C GLN A 100 2.37 1.21 17.54
N PHE A 101 2.97 1.82 16.52
CA PHE A 101 3.65 3.11 16.60
C PHE A 101 2.91 4.26 15.89
N ALA A 102 1.71 4.03 15.33
CA ALA A 102 1.02 5.00 14.45
C ALA A 102 1.95 5.57 13.37
N ASN A 103 2.83 4.71 12.84
CA ASN A 103 3.87 5.14 11.93
C ASN A 103 3.27 5.63 10.62
N THR A 104 3.71 6.81 10.24
CA THR A 104 3.67 7.31 8.87
C THR A 104 4.99 6.92 8.23
N ILE A 105 4.96 6.36 7.03
CA ILE A 105 6.16 6.19 6.20
C ILE A 105 6.26 7.42 5.29
N ASP A 106 7.39 8.12 5.35
CA ASP A 106 7.60 9.35 4.59
C ASP A 106 9.04 9.53 4.04
N GLY A 107 9.48 10.79 4.00
CA GLY A 107 10.79 11.18 3.49
C GLY A 107 11.93 10.91 4.46
N THR A 108 11.63 10.71 5.75
CA THR A 108 12.54 10.95 6.88
C THR A 108 13.15 9.70 7.49
N GLU A 109 12.69 8.52 7.07
CA GLU A 109 13.24 7.24 7.50
C GLU A 109 14.62 6.98 6.92
N ASP A 110 15.32 6.05 7.56
CA ASP A 110 16.57 5.51 7.04
C ASP A 110 16.30 4.46 5.96
N TYR A 111 16.95 4.64 4.81
CA TYR A 111 16.88 3.75 3.66
C TYR A 111 18.28 3.37 3.18
N PRO A 112 18.51 2.15 2.69
CA PRO A 112 19.73 1.82 1.96
C PRO A 112 19.81 2.59 0.62
N SER A 113 21.00 2.76 0.06
CA SER A 113 21.20 3.54 -1.18
C SER A 113 21.13 2.71 -2.48
N GLY A 114 20.67 1.45 -2.42
CA GLY A 114 20.64 0.54 -3.56
C GLY A 114 20.31 -0.89 -3.14
N PHE A 115 20.78 -1.88 -3.92
CA PHE A 115 20.64 -3.30 -3.58
C PHE A 115 21.08 -3.57 -2.14
N SER A 116 20.24 -4.29 -1.41
CA SER A 116 20.45 -4.57 0.00
C SER A 116 19.88 -5.94 0.37
N GLY A 117 20.05 -6.31 1.63
CA GLY A 117 19.38 -7.46 2.22
C GLY A 117 19.30 -7.33 3.73
N SER A 118 18.68 -8.30 4.38
CA SER A 118 18.62 -8.34 5.83
C SER A 118 18.43 -9.76 6.32
N THR A 119 19.19 -10.14 7.35
CA THR A 119 19.09 -11.42 8.05
C THR A 119 18.99 -11.26 9.57
N GLY A 120 19.11 -10.02 10.09
CA GLY A 120 19.06 -9.69 11.51
C GLY A 120 17.79 -8.95 11.93
N HIS A 121 16.73 -8.95 11.12
CA HIS A 121 15.46 -8.26 11.40
C HIS A 121 14.48 -9.08 12.26
N MET A 122 14.78 -10.36 12.49
CA MET A 122 13.96 -11.26 13.30
C MET A 122 14.35 -11.24 14.78
N THR A 123 13.41 -11.55 15.66
CA THR A 123 13.60 -11.76 17.10
C THR A 123 12.64 -12.84 17.62
N SER A 124 13.03 -13.53 18.69
CA SER A 124 12.17 -14.46 19.42
C SER A 124 11.48 -13.83 20.64
N THR A 125 11.87 -12.62 21.03
CA THR A 125 11.50 -12.01 22.33
C THR A 125 10.69 -10.72 22.20
N GLY A 126 10.32 -10.29 20.99
CA GLY A 126 9.50 -9.08 20.79
C GLY A 126 10.26 -7.77 20.92
N GLU A 127 11.55 -7.76 20.60
CA GLU A 127 12.37 -6.54 20.55
C GLU A 127 11.74 -5.45 19.66
N THR A 128 11.78 -4.20 20.15
CA THR A 128 11.23 -3.04 19.42
C THR A 128 11.90 -2.89 18.06
N GLY A 129 11.08 -2.70 17.02
CA GLY A 129 11.55 -2.55 15.64
C GLY A 129 11.96 -3.87 14.97
N LYS A 130 11.85 -5.02 15.63
CA LYS A 130 12.11 -6.34 15.05
C LYS A 130 10.82 -7.11 14.77
N PHE A 131 10.89 -8.08 13.86
CA PHE A 131 9.80 -9.00 13.58
C PHE A 131 9.84 -10.15 14.57
N THR A 132 8.72 -10.42 15.25
CA THR A 132 8.60 -11.61 16.09
C THR A 132 8.12 -12.78 15.24
N SER A 133 8.80 -13.91 15.33
CA SER A 133 8.47 -15.12 14.56
C SER A 133 6.98 -15.50 14.71
N GLY A 134 6.28 -15.62 13.58
CA GLY A 134 4.86 -15.99 13.53
C GLY A 134 3.88 -14.90 13.94
N VAL A 135 4.35 -13.67 14.18
CA VAL A 135 3.51 -12.51 14.52
C VAL A 135 3.40 -11.59 13.31
N GLU A 136 2.20 -11.06 13.07
CA GLU A 136 1.97 -10.08 12.01
C GLU A 136 2.83 -8.81 12.25
N GLY A 137 3.48 -8.33 11.20
CA GLY A 137 4.27 -7.12 11.17
C GLY A 137 4.19 -6.42 9.83
N TYR A 138 4.88 -5.28 9.71
CA TYR A 138 4.87 -4.46 8.51
C TYR A 138 6.29 -4.08 8.11
N ILE A 139 6.61 -4.26 6.84
CA ILE A 139 7.82 -3.71 6.20
C ILE A 139 7.43 -2.37 5.59
N GLY A 140 8.04 -1.29 6.05
CA GLY A 140 7.94 0.02 5.39
C GLY A 140 8.92 0.08 4.23
N PHE A 141 8.57 0.76 3.15
CA PHE A 141 9.46 0.87 1.99
C PHE A 141 9.26 2.17 1.21
N ARG A 142 10.26 2.46 0.38
CA ARG A 142 10.23 3.45 -0.70
C ARG A 142 10.47 2.76 -2.03
N LEU A 143 9.53 2.93 -2.96
CA LEU A 143 9.56 2.35 -4.29
C LEU A 143 10.01 3.39 -5.32
N ASN A 144 10.75 2.96 -6.34
CA ASN A 144 11.24 3.75 -7.47
C ASN A 144 11.91 5.10 -7.12
N PRO A 145 12.86 5.11 -6.16
CA PRO A 145 13.43 6.34 -5.63
C PRO A 145 14.19 7.22 -6.64
N SER A 146 14.51 6.69 -7.83
CA SER A 146 15.17 7.45 -8.91
C SER A 146 14.22 8.20 -9.85
N SER A 147 12.91 7.92 -9.83
CA SER A 147 11.92 8.65 -10.63
C SER A 147 10.98 9.47 -9.75
N GLU A 148 10.33 8.83 -8.78
CA GLU A 148 9.43 9.44 -7.80
C GLU A 148 9.39 8.55 -6.56
N ASN A 149 9.54 9.12 -5.36
CA ASN A 149 9.60 8.34 -4.12
C ASN A 149 8.20 7.91 -3.69
N TYR A 150 7.78 6.67 -4.01
CA TYR A 150 6.49 6.15 -3.56
C TYR A 150 6.64 5.43 -2.22
N ASN A 151 6.12 6.04 -1.15
CA ASN A 151 6.18 5.45 0.19
C ASN A 151 5.07 4.41 0.36
N GLY A 152 5.41 3.29 0.98
CA GLY A 152 4.52 2.15 1.10
C GLY A 152 4.78 1.29 2.33
N TRP A 153 3.87 0.34 2.53
CA TRP A 153 3.98 -0.70 3.55
C TRP A 153 3.57 -2.06 2.98
N MET A 154 4.16 -3.12 3.51
CA MET A 154 3.83 -4.51 3.19
C MET A 154 3.56 -5.26 4.50
N ARG A 155 2.38 -5.86 4.62
CA ARG A 155 1.97 -6.65 5.78
C ARG A 155 2.43 -8.09 5.61
N VAL A 156 3.09 -8.61 6.64
CA VAL A 156 3.75 -9.91 6.60
C VAL A 156 3.59 -10.66 7.91
N THR A 157 3.62 -11.98 7.84
CA THR A 157 3.89 -12.85 8.98
C THR A 157 5.18 -13.62 8.66
N LEU A 158 6.30 -13.16 9.21
CA LEU A 158 7.61 -13.76 8.97
C LEU A 158 7.89 -14.85 10.00
N LYS A 159 8.67 -15.85 9.61
CA LYS A 159 9.13 -16.93 10.47
C LYS A 159 10.59 -17.24 10.22
N ASP A 160 11.27 -17.63 11.28
CA ASP A 160 12.68 -18.03 11.32
C ASP A 160 12.88 -19.40 12.00
N ASP A 161 11.79 -20.15 12.20
CA ASP A 161 11.75 -21.45 12.88
C ASP A 161 11.81 -22.64 11.91
N GLY A 162 12.10 -22.39 10.64
CA GLY A 162 12.10 -23.40 9.58
C GLY A 162 10.71 -23.72 9.01
N SER A 163 9.67 -22.98 9.40
CA SER A 163 8.34 -23.05 8.78
C SER A 163 8.07 -21.88 7.83
N THR A 164 6.98 -21.98 7.07
CA THR A 164 6.63 -20.98 6.03
C THR A 164 6.08 -19.70 6.65
N GLY A 165 6.48 -18.57 6.08
CA GLY A 165 5.90 -17.24 6.34
C GLY A 165 4.84 -16.87 5.31
N VAL A 166 4.29 -15.66 5.42
CA VAL A 166 3.23 -15.15 4.53
C VAL A 166 3.43 -13.67 4.23
N ILE A 167 3.25 -13.28 2.97
CA ILE A 167 3.01 -11.89 2.53
C ILE A 167 1.50 -11.73 2.38
N HIS A 168 0.89 -10.87 3.20
CA HIS A 168 -0.57 -10.71 3.21
C HIS A 168 -1.03 -9.75 2.13
N ASP A 169 -0.52 -8.53 2.14
CA ASP A 169 -0.86 -7.45 1.22
C ASP A 169 0.12 -6.29 1.35
N TRP A 170 -0.01 -5.30 0.47
CA TRP A 170 0.78 -4.08 0.50
C TRP A 170 0.03 -2.91 -0.13
N ALA A 171 0.43 -1.70 0.27
CA ALA A 171 -0.07 -0.47 -0.32
C ALA A 171 1.05 0.57 -0.44
N TRP A 172 0.90 1.52 -1.35
CA TRP A 172 1.79 2.67 -1.48
C TRP A 172 1.06 3.91 -2.01
N ASP A 173 1.60 5.08 -1.70
CA ASP A 173 1.17 6.35 -2.26
C ASP A 173 1.78 6.54 -3.66
N SER A 174 0.93 6.42 -4.69
CA SER A 174 1.29 6.57 -6.10
C SER A 174 1.46 8.02 -6.55
N MET A 175 1.35 8.98 -5.63
CA MET A 175 1.57 10.41 -5.86
C MET A 175 2.84 10.90 -5.14
N GLY A 176 3.56 9.99 -4.47
CA GLY A 176 4.81 10.29 -3.75
C GLY A 176 4.61 10.94 -2.38
N GLY A 177 3.39 10.84 -1.82
CA GLY A 177 3.05 11.31 -0.49
C GLY A 177 3.52 10.37 0.63
N SER A 178 3.20 10.77 1.86
CA SER A 178 3.35 9.93 3.05
C SER A 178 2.18 8.96 3.20
N ILE A 179 2.39 7.77 3.77
CA ILE A 179 1.34 6.77 3.98
C ILE A 179 1.31 6.28 5.43
N LEU A 180 0.12 6.15 6.01
CA LEU A 180 -0.06 5.53 7.31
C LEU A 180 0.01 4.00 7.18
N VAL A 181 0.81 3.37 8.04
CA VAL A 181 1.00 1.90 8.03
C VAL A 181 -0.32 1.19 8.33
N GLY A 182 -0.67 0.22 7.48
CA GLY A 182 -1.83 -0.65 7.65
C GLY A 182 -3.19 0.01 7.35
N LEU A 183 -3.22 1.28 6.96
CA LEU A 183 -4.47 1.87 6.47
C LEU A 183 -4.73 1.44 5.03
N ILE A 184 -5.82 0.69 4.86
CA ILE A 184 -6.40 0.37 3.56
C ILE A 184 -7.34 1.53 3.20
N PRO A 185 -7.15 2.21 2.05
CA PRO A 185 -8.07 3.26 1.62
C PRO A 185 -9.45 2.66 1.41
N GLU A 186 -10.46 3.19 2.12
CA GLU A 186 -11.83 2.91 1.75
C GLU A 186 -12.09 3.51 0.35
N PRO A 187 -12.83 2.82 -0.54
CA PRO A 187 -13.26 3.41 -1.80
C PRO A 187 -14.02 4.69 -1.47
N SER A 188 -13.43 5.83 -1.86
CA SER A 188 -13.78 7.16 -1.33
C SER A 188 -15.28 7.32 -1.10
N ALA A 189 -15.68 7.58 0.14
CA ALA A 189 -17.09 7.81 0.51
C ALA A 189 -17.75 8.92 -0.33
N ALA A 190 -16.94 9.82 -0.91
CA ALA A 190 -17.36 10.83 -1.88
C ALA A 190 -17.97 10.23 -3.17
N GLY A 191 -17.43 9.12 -3.68
CA GLY A 191 -18.00 8.40 -4.82
C GLY A 191 -19.38 7.82 -4.50
N VAL A 192 -19.51 7.18 -3.33
CA VAL A 192 -20.78 6.59 -2.86
C VAL A 192 -21.83 7.68 -2.61
N ALA A 193 -21.45 8.80 -1.97
CA ALA A 193 -22.34 9.93 -1.75
C ALA A 193 -22.78 10.59 -3.07
N GLY A 194 -21.89 10.72 -4.05
CA GLY A 194 -22.20 11.23 -5.39
C GLY A 194 -23.21 10.35 -6.13
N PHE A 195 -23.04 9.04 -6.10
CA PHE A 195 -24.01 8.09 -6.67
C PHE A 195 -25.37 8.12 -5.96
N LEU A 196 -25.39 8.23 -4.64
CA LEU A 196 -26.64 8.36 -3.87
C LEU A 196 -27.40 9.66 -4.18
N LEU A 197 -26.69 10.77 -4.37
CA LEU A 197 -27.31 12.05 -4.73
C LEU A 197 -27.84 12.03 -6.17
N LEU A 198 -27.09 11.45 -7.12
CA LEU A 198 -27.54 11.26 -8.51
C LEU A 198 -28.76 10.34 -8.61
N THR A 199 -28.77 9.21 -7.91
CA THR A 199 -29.91 8.29 -7.88
C THR A 199 -31.14 8.95 -7.24
N CYS A 200 -30.98 9.67 -6.13
CA CYS A 200 -32.04 10.47 -5.52
C CYS A 200 -32.61 11.52 -6.48
N ALA A 201 -31.75 12.27 -7.18
CA ALA A 201 -32.18 13.27 -8.16
C ALA A 201 -32.94 12.66 -9.34
N LEU A 202 -32.48 11.51 -9.86
CA LEU A 202 -33.16 10.78 -10.94
C LEU A 202 -34.51 10.20 -10.50
N VAL A 203 -34.61 9.65 -9.28
CA VAL A 203 -35.88 9.13 -8.72
C VAL A 203 -36.88 10.27 -8.48
N GLN A 204 -36.44 11.41 -7.97
CA GLN A 204 -37.29 12.58 -7.78
C GLN A 204 -37.80 13.13 -9.12
N ARG A 205 -36.98 13.10 -10.18
CA ARG A 205 -37.39 13.54 -11.52
C ARG A 205 -38.47 12.62 -12.12
N ARG A 206 -38.38 11.30 -11.93
CA ARG A 206 -39.40 10.35 -12.41
C ARG A 206 -40.75 10.50 -11.72
N ARG A 207 -40.75 10.77 -10.40
CA ARG A 207 -42.00 10.99 -9.63
C ARG A 207 -42.77 12.25 -10.03
N ARG A 208 -42.09 13.27 -10.55
CA ARG A 208 -42.74 14.50 -11.02
C ARG A 208 -43.37 14.37 -12.41
N VAL A 209 -42.86 13.48 -13.26
CA VAL A 209 -43.41 13.24 -14.61
C VAL A 209 -44.68 12.39 -14.57
N SER A 210 -44.81 11.47 -13.61
CA SER A 210 -45.99 10.59 -13.48
C SER A 210 -47.22 11.25 -12.82
N ARG A 211 -47.12 12.52 -12.39
CA ARG A 211 -48.21 13.28 -11.74
C ARG A 211 -48.69 14.48 -12.59
N ALA A 212 -48.27 14.55 -13.84
CA ALA A 212 -48.78 15.47 -14.86
C ALA A 212 -49.55 14.68 -15.90
#